data_AF-A0A1J4MYG8-F1
#
_entry.id   AF-A0A1J4MYG8-F1
#
_cell.length_a   1.000
_cell.length_b   1.000
_cell.length_c   1.000
_cell.angle_alpha   90.00
_cell.angle_beta   90.00
_cell.angle_gamma   90.00
#
_symmetry.space_group_name_H-M   'P 1'
#
loop_
_entity.id
_entity.type
_entity.pdbx_description
1 polymer ?
#
loop_
_entity_poly.entity_id
_entity_poly.type
_entity_poly.pdbx_seq_one_letter_code
_entity_poly.pdbx_strand_id
1 'polypeptide(L)'
;MSLTLGNGPSAPVNARPGVGYSSPRAWCFEIAPGLGDVEEELPLEAPIEVAGGDELRFVVFPESASSDERRWDSTYVCVDGLLDDGRRLSEVGLVDQYGQALSPVGQGEGKRAWVDQWNLRRVALTGLAGRRIERLLVVARAAAVPLRVWVDDIGVRAARAFPAEPVDQVDTRRGTHSSDRFSRGNNAPLVGLPHGGVFGLPMTDAAGAAGPMRGMRTTATPPVGPTGRRSRRSRPRTSRARGWATTGSSR
;
A
#
# COMPACT_ATOMS: atom_id res chain seq x y z
N MET A 1 -10.35 -22.94 3.91
CA MET A 1 -9.74 -21.68 3.47
C MET A 1 -8.27 -21.94 3.17
N SER A 2 -7.60 -21.02 2.48
CA SER A 2 -6.15 -21.13 2.22
C SER A 2 -5.54 -19.76 1.96
N LEU A 3 -4.30 -19.56 2.43
CA LEU A 3 -3.49 -18.38 2.14
C LEU A 3 -2.32 -18.76 1.25
N THR A 4 -2.22 -18.15 0.07
CA THR A 4 -1.16 -18.47 -0.90
C THR A 4 -0.52 -17.21 -1.46
N LEU A 5 0.78 -17.25 -1.73
CA LEU A 5 1.44 -16.14 -2.43
C LEU A 5 1.16 -16.28 -3.92
N GLY A 6 0.47 -15.32 -4.52
CA GLY A 6 0.13 -15.32 -5.95
C GLY A 6 0.71 -14.12 -6.69
N ASN A 7 0.40 -14.00 -7.98
CA ASN A 7 0.86 -12.87 -8.80
C ASN A 7 0.02 -11.60 -8.62
N GLY A 8 -1.11 -11.66 -7.90
CA GLY A 8 -2.04 -10.54 -7.75
C GLY A 8 -3.32 -10.73 -8.59
N PRO A 9 -4.28 -9.80 -8.48
CA PRO A 9 -5.61 -9.91 -9.07
C PRO A 9 -5.55 -9.89 -10.60
N SER A 10 -6.38 -10.72 -11.24
CA SER A 10 -6.38 -10.92 -12.69
C SER A 10 -7.16 -9.83 -13.45
N ALA A 11 -8.19 -9.25 -12.84
CA ALA A 11 -9.10 -8.31 -13.50
C ALA A 11 -9.37 -7.02 -12.68
N PRO A 12 -8.35 -6.30 -12.19
CA PRO A 12 -8.56 -5.02 -11.52
C PRO A 12 -9.15 -3.97 -12.46
N VAL A 13 -10.06 -3.14 -11.94
CA VAL A 13 -10.67 -2.05 -12.74
C VAL A 13 -9.77 -0.81 -12.82
N ASN A 14 -8.91 -0.57 -11.83
CA ASN A 14 -8.06 0.63 -11.71
C ASN A 14 -6.57 0.34 -11.47
N ALA A 15 -6.14 -0.90 -11.61
CA ALA A 15 -4.74 -1.30 -11.40
C ALA A 15 -4.22 -2.15 -12.55
N ARG A 16 -2.93 -2.45 -12.54
CA ARG A 16 -2.34 -3.39 -13.49
C ARG A 16 -2.73 -4.82 -13.11
N PRO A 17 -3.24 -5.64 -14.04
CA PRO A 17 -3.47 -7.07 -13.81
C PRO A 17 -2.21 -7.86 -13.45
N GLY A 18 -2.36 -8.88 -12.62
CA GLY A 18 -1.31 -9.86 -12.32
C GLY A 18 -0.08 -9.30 -11.63
N VAL A 19 -0.26 -8.25 -10.82
CA VAL A 19 0.76 -7.71 -9.91
C VAL A 19 0.14 -7.36 -8.56
N GLY A 20 0.93 -7.42 -7.48
CA GLY A 20 0.59 -6.84 -6.20
C GLY A 20 0.48 -5.30 -6.25
N TYR A 21 0.08 -4.70 -5.13
CA TYR A 21 -0.05 -3.25 -5.00
C TYR A 21 1.31 -2.55 -5.00
N SER A 22 2.20 -3.01 -4.11
CA SER A 22 3.55 -2.47 -3.91
C SER A 22 4.63 -3.43 -4.37
N SER A 23 4.34 -4.73 -4.42
CA SER A 23 5.28 -5.77 -4.81
C SER A 23 4.81 -6.55 -6.06
N PRO A 24 5.68 -7.36 -6.71
CA PRO A 24 5.27 -8.16 -7.87
C PRO A 24 4.24 -9.25 -7.56
N ARG A 25 4.06 -9.60 -6.28
CA ARG A 25 3.19 -10.68 -5.80
C ARG A 25 2.28 -10.16 -4.69
N ALA A 26 1.25 -10.89 -4.34
CA ALA A 26 0.39 -10.55 -3.21
C ALA A 26 -0.14 -11.82 -2.56
N TRP A 27 -0.49 -11.74 -1.28
CA TRP A 27 -1.11 -12.85 -0.58
C TRP A 27 -2.56 -12.97 -1.00
N CYS A 28 -2.97 -14.16 -1.44
CA CYS A 28 -4.34 -14.49 -1.83
C CYS A 28 -4.97 -15.32 -0.72
N PHE A 29 -6.00 -14.76 -0.09
CA PHE A 29 -6.81 -15.45 0.90
C PHE A 29 -8.09 -15.95 0.24
N GLU A 30 -8.21 -17.28 0.13
CA GLU A 30 -9.37 -17.96 -0.44
C GLU A 30 -10.25 -18.53 0.68
N ILE A 31 -11.51 -18.15 0.65
CA ILE A 31 -12.47 -18.42 1.71
C ILE A 31 -13.59 -19.29 1.12
N ALA A 32 -13.79 -20.46 1.73
CA ALA A 32 -14.89 -21.35 1.36
C ALA A 32 -16.23 -20.78 1.86
N PRO A 33 -17.36 -21.13 1.22
CA PRO A 33 -18.68 -20.80 1.74
C PRO A 33 -18.85 -21.26 3.19
N GLY A 34 -19.46 -20.43 4.03
CA GLY A 34 -19.60 -20.72 5.45
C GLY A 34 -20.24 -19.59 6.23
N LEU A 35 -20.16 -19.70 7.56
CA LEU A 35 -20.65 -18.71 8.51
C LEU A 35 -19.53 -18.35 9.50
N GLY A 36 -19.56 -17.12 10.01
CA GLY A 36 -18.59 -16.63 10.99
C GLY A 36 -17.31 -16.09 10.36
N ASP A 37 -16.37 -15.74 11.21
CA ASP A 37 -15.07 -15.21 10.80
C ASP A 37 -14.08 -16.36 10.62
N VAL A 38 -13.28 -16.27 9.56
CA VAL A 38 -12.18 -17.19 9.25
C VAL A 38 -10.89 -16.40 9.16
N GLU A 39 -9.78 -17.05 9.51
CA GLU A 39 -8.49 -16.39 9.58
C GLU A 39 -7.33 -17.27 9.14
N GLU A 40 -6.28 -16.65 8.65
CA GLU A 40 -5.00 -17.28 8.32
C GLU A 40 -3.84 -16.40 8.76
N GLU A 41 -2.73 -17.02 9.16
CA GLU A 41 -1.53 -16.30 9.60
C GLU A 41 -0.76 -15.75 8.41
N LEU A 42 -0.54 -14.44 8.42
CA LEU A 42 0.33 -13.76 7.47
C LEU A 42 1.78 -13.94 7.91
N PRO A 43 2.71 -14.22 6.97
CA PRO A 43 4.10 -14.43 7.34
C PRO A 43 4.70 -13.15 7.90
N LEU A 44 5.34 -13.32 9.05
CA LEU A 44 6.07 -12.28 9.75
C LEU A 44 7.49 -12.76 10.02
N GLU A 45 8.49 -12.00 9.56
CA GLU A 45 9.91 -12.38 9.72
C GLU A 45 10.37 -12.31 11.18
N ALA A 46 9.87 -11.30 11.91
CA ALA A 46 10.16 -11.09 13.33
C ALA A 46 9.02 -10.29 13.98
N PRO A 47 8.81 -10.47 15.30
CA PRO A 47 7.87 -9.64 16.05
C PRO A 47 8.14 -8.14 15.87
N ILE A 48 7.07 -7.36 15.80
CA ILE A 48 7.13 -5.92 15.51
C ILE A 48 6.96 -5.13 16.81
N GLU A 49 8.00 -4.40 17.20
CA GLU A 49 7.93 -3.42 18.30
C GLU A 49 7.11 -2.21 17.85
N VAL A 50 6.11 -1.82 18.64
CA VAL A 50 5.25 -0.67 18.36
C VAL A 50 5.81 0.58 19.03
N ALA A 51 6.20 1.57 18.23
CA ALA A 51 6.62 2.88 18.73
C ALA A 51 5.43 3.83 18.90
N GLY A 52 5.64 4.89 19.70
CA GLY A 52 4.66 5.97 19.82
C GLY A 52 4.42 6.68 18.50
N GLY A 53 3.17 6.75 18.05
CA GLY A 53 2.78 7.35 16.77
C GLY A 53 2.80 6.40 15.57
N ASP A 54 3.01 5.11 15.79
CA ASP A 54 2.90 4.11 14.73
C ASP A 54 1.46 3.84 14.29
N GLU A 55 1.30 3.49 13.02
CA GLU A 55 0.08 2.96 12.42
C GLU A 55 0.33 1.57 11.84
N LEU A 56 -0.64 0.67 12.01
CA LEU A 56 -0.76 -0.52 11.18
C LEU A 56 -1.33 -0.10 9.83
N ARG A 57 -0.64 -0.48 8.76
CA ARG A 57 -1.05 -0.21 7.39
C ARG A 57 -1.09 -1.50 6.59
N PHE A 58 -2.16 -1.67 5.81
CA PHE A 58 -2.32 -2.80 4.90
C PHE A 58 -3.23 -2.42 3.74
N VAL A 59 -3.08 -3.12 2.61
CA VAL A 59 -3.89 -2.89 1.41
C VAL A 59 -4.59 -4.18 1.04
N VAL A 60 -5.92 -4.11 0.90
CA VAL A 60 -6.76 -5.25 0.51
C VAL A 60 -7.38 -5.04 -0.87
N PHE A 61 -7.52 -6.13 -1.62
CA PHE A 61 -8.25 -6.20 -2.87
C PHE A 61 -9.31 -7.29 -2.72
N PRO A 62 -10.55 -6.93 -2.35
CA PRO A 62 -11.66 -7.85 -2.38
C PRO A 62 -12.10 -8.08 -3.83
N GLU A 63 -12.14 -9.33 -4.31
CA GLU A 63 -12.71 -9.68 -5.61
C GLU A 63 -14.24 -9.71 -5.52
N SER A 64 -14.93 -9.22 -6.55
CA SER A 64 -16.40 -9.31 -6.58
C SER A 64 -16.84 -10.77 -6.55
N ALA A 65 -17.62 -11.17 -5.54
CA ALA A 65 -17.99 -12.57 -5.35
C ALA A 65 -19.15 -13.06 -6.25
N SER A 66 -19.93 -12.14 -6.81
CA SER A 66 -21.10 -12.42 -7.66
C SER A 66 -21.44 -11.20 -8.53
N SER A 67 -22.47 -11.33 -9.37
CA SER A 67 -23.08 -10.21 -10.11
C SER A 67 -24.21 -9.51 -9.36
N ASP A 68 -24.68 -10.07 -8.24
CA ASP A 68 -25.76 -9.52 -7.40
C ASP A 68 -25.20 -8.71 -6.22
N GLU A 69 -26.00 -8.49 -5.18
CA GLU A 69 -25.57 -7.75 -3.99
C GLU A 69 -24.43 -8.44 -3.23
N ARG A 70 -24.29 -9.77 -3.34
CA ARG A 70 -23.23 -10.54 -2.71
C ARG A 70 -21.84 -10.22 -3.27
N ARG A 71 -21.77 -9.43 -4.36
CA ARG A 71 -20.50 -8.96 -4.90
C ARG A 71 -19.63 -8.30 -3.85
N TRP A 72 -20.24 -7.69 -2.84
CA TRP A 72 -19.56 -6.96 -1.76
C TRP A 72 -19.17 -7.84 -0.57
N ASP A 73 -19.54 -9.13 -0.53
CA ASP A 73 -19.31 -10.00 0.63
C ASP A 73 -17.81 -10.11 0.96
N SER A 74 -16.93 -10.06 -0.05
CA SER A 74 -15.47 -10.08 0.13
C SER A 74 -14.90 -8.81 0.80
N THR A 75 -15.68 -7.74 0.94
CA THR A 75 -15.24 -6.50 1.63
C THR A 75 -15.22 -6.63 3.15
N TYR A 76 -15.84 -7.67 3.70
CA TYR A 76 -15.81 -7.99 5.13
C TYR A 76 -14.48 -8.67 5.47
N VAL A 77 -13.40 -7.89 5.47
CA VAL A 77 -12.03 -8.36 5.66
C VAL A 77 -11.16 -7.31 6.35
N CYS A 78 -10.25 -7.74 7.22
CA CYS A 78 -9.24 -6.90 7.85
C CYS A 78 -7.93 -7.65 8.07
N VAL A 79 -6.88 -6.91 8.45
CA VAL A 79 -5.66 -7.47 9.02
C VAL A 79 -5.66 -7.18 10.52
N ASP A 80 -5.52 -8.22 11.31
CA ASP A 80 -5.42 -8.18 12.78
C ASP A 80 -4.00 -8.58 13.23
N GLY A 81 -3.70 -8.43 14.51
CA GLY A 81 -2.44 -8.84 15.08
C GLY A 81 -2.58 -9.36 16.50
N LEU A 82 -1.77 -10.36 16.85
CA LEU A 82 -1.68 -10.88 18.22
C LEU A 82 -0.56 -10.14 18.96
N LEU A 83 -0.89 -9.55 20.10
CA LEU A 83 0.06 -8.85 20.95
C LEU A 83 0.79 -9.82 21.89
N ASP A 84 1.91 -9.36 22.42
CA ASP A 84 2.72 -10.04 23.45
C ASP A 84 2.00 -10.35 24.77
N ASP A 85 0.87 -9.68 25.07
CA ASP A 85 0.01 -10.03 26.22
C ASP A 85 -1.14 -10.98 25.87
N GLY A 86 -1.14 -11.51 24.64
CA GLY A 86 -2.14 -12.46 24.14
C GLY A 86 -3.45 -11.84 23.64
N ARG A 87 -3.64 -10.51 23.76
CA ARG A 87 -4.81 -9.82 23.18
C ARG A 87 -4.65 -9.59 21.69
N ARG A 88 -5.76 -9.43 20.98
CA ARG A 88 -5.78 -9.01 19.57
C ARG A 88 -5.83 -7.49 19.43
N LEU A 89 -5.30 -6.95 18.32
CA LEU A 89 -5.47 -5.52 18.00
C LEU A 89 -6.95 -5.15 17.88
N SER A 90 -7.78 -6.05 17.37
CA SER A 90 -9.24 -5.90 17.29
C SER A 90 -9.93 -5.74 18.65
N GLU A 91 -9.38 -6.29 19.73
CA GLU A 91 -9.94 -6.23 21.09
C GLU A 91 -9.59 -4.93 21.83
N VAL A 92 -8.61 -4.17 21.32
CA VAL A 92 -8.13 -2.92 21.95
C VAL A 92 -9.10 -1.75 21.68
N GLY A 93 -10.01 -1.89 20.71
CA GLY A 93 -10.93 -0.82 20.32
C GLY A 93 -10.29 0.21 19.38
N LEU A 94 -9.27 -0.20 18.61
CA LEU A 94 -8.68 0.63 17.57
C LEU A 94 -9.64 0.83 16.40
N VAL A 95 -9.54 1.98 15.75
CA VAL A 95 -10.32 2.32 14.54
C VAL A 95 -9.41 2.74 13.39
N ASP A 96 -9.86 2.45 12.18
CA ASP A 96 -9.17 2.87 10.97
C ASP A 96 -9.34 4.38 10.68
N GLN A 97 -8.72 4.85 9.60
CA GLN A 97 -8.77 6.25 9.19
C GLN A 97 -10.18 6.78 8.86
N TYR A 98 -11.17 5.89 8.76
CA TYR A 98 -12.57 6.20 8.50
C TYR A 98 -13.45 5.95 9.74
N GLY A 99 -12.84 5.71 10.91
CA GLY A 99 -13.53 5.45 12.17
C GLY A 99 -14.17 4.07 12.27
N GLN A 100 -13.77 3.11 11.42
CA GLN A 100 -14.31 1.76 11.45
C GLN A 100 -13.47 0.86 12.35
N ALA A 101 -14.13 0.00 13.13
CA ALA A 101 -13.44 -0.98 13.97
C ALA A 101 -12.55 -1.91 13.13
N LEU A 102 -11.46 -2.38 13.73
CA LEU A 102 -10.56 -3.37 13.12
C LEU A 102 -11.16 -4.79 13.22
N SER A 103 -12.28 -5.00 12.54
CA SER A 103 -12.93 -6.32 12.42
C SER A 103 -13.56 -6.48 11.03
N PRO A 104 -13.77 -7.71 10.54
CA PRO A 104 -14.43 -7.94 9.25
C PRO A 104 -15.78 -7.21 9.14
N VAL A 105 -16.56 -7.21 10.23
CA VAL A 105 -17.86 -6.52 10.30
C VAL A 105 -17.72 -5.02 10.21
N GLY A 106 -16.83 -4.43 11.01
CA GLY A 106 -16.61 -2.98 11.01
C GLY A 106 -16.17 -2.50 9.62
N GLN A 107 -15.31 -3.27 8.96
CA GLN A 107 -14.83 -2.93 7.62
C GLN A 107 -15.91 -3.06 6.54
N GLY A 108 -16.72 -4.13 6.56
CA GLY A 108 -17.81 -4.34 5.61
C GLY A 108 -18.95 -3.34 5.77
N GLU A 109 -19.47 -3.18 6.99
CA GLU A 109 -20.58 -2.25 7.30
C GLU A 109 -20.18 -0.78 7.09
N GLY A 110 -18.90 -0.46 7.24
CA GLY A 110 -18.37 0.87 6.99
C GLY A 110 -18.48 1.31 5.52
N LYS A 111 -18.64 0.37 4.57
CA LYS A 111 -18.81 0.63 3.13
C LYS A 111 -17.74 1.58 2.56
N ARG A 112 -16.50 1.43 3.03
CA ARG A 112 -15.33 2.24 2.59
C ARG A 112 -14.38 1.47 1.67
N ALA A 113 -14.72 0.24 1.28
CA ALA A 113 -13.94 -0.58 0.36
C ALA A 113 -14.70 -0.71 -0.97
N TRP A 114 -13.95 -0.77 -2.06
CA TRP A 114 -14.48 -1.12 -3.37
C TRP A 114 -13.96 -2.48 -3.79
N VAL A 115 -14.82 -3.31 -4.35
CA VAL A 115 -14.41 -4.56 -5.00
C VAL A 115 -13.60 -4.27 -6.26
N ASP A 116 -12.78 -5.25 -6.63
CA ASP A 116 -11.93 -5.25 -7.83
C ASP A 116 -10.92 -4.08 -7.87
N GLN A 117 -10.59 -3.54 -6.70
CA GLN A 117 -9.67 -2.44 -6.50
C GLN A 117 -8.84 -2.60 -5.24
N TRP A 118 -7.63 -2.04 -5.24
CA TRP A 118 -6.83 -1.93 -4.03
C TRP A 118 -7.41 -0.86 -3.09
N ASN A 119 -7.59 -1.22 -1.83
CA ASN A 119 -8.14 -0.40 -0.76
C ASN A 119 -7.16 -0.36 0.40
N LEU A 120 -6.69 0.85 0.69
CA LEU A 120 -5.75 1.09 1.77
C LEU A 120 -6.48 1.26 3.10
N ARG A 121 -5.95 0.63 4.15
CA ARG A 121 -6.33 0.82 5.55
C ARG A 121 -5.15 1.24 6.38
N ARG A 122 -5.42 2.15 7.31
CA ARG A 122 -4.48 2.72 8.28
C ARG A 122 -5.19 2.74 9.63
N VAL A 123 -4.56 2.15 10.62
CA VAL A 123 -5.09 2.05 11.98
C VAL A 123 -4.03 2.60 12.91
N ALA A 124 -4.31 3.71 13.59
CA ALA A 124 -3.39 4.26 14.57
C ALA A 124 -3.26 3.28 15.74
N LEU A 125 -2.04 2.92 16.13
CA LEU A 125 -1.77 1.99 17.24
C LEU A 125 -1.69 2.75 18.58
N THR A 126 -2.58 3.72 18.76
CA THR A 126 -2.62 4.59 19.95
C THR A 126 -2.75 3.75 21.22
N GLY A 127 -1.89 4.02 22.21
CA GLY A 127 -1.89 3.30 23.49
C GLY A 127 -1.15 1.97 23.49
N LEU A 128 -0.55 1.56 22.35
CA LEU A 128 0.23 0.33 22.24
C LEU A 128 1.74 0.56 22.19
N ALA A 129 2.22 1.78 22.48
CA ALA A 129 3.65 2.06 22.51
C ALA A 129 4.38 1.15 23.51
N GLY A 130 5.46 0.51 23.07
CA GLY A 130 6.24 -0.45 23.85
C GLY A 130 5.62 -1.86 23.91
N ARG A 131 4.50 -2.10 23.22
CA ARG A 131 3.95 -3.44 23.00
C ARG A 131 4.53 -4.04 21.73
N ARG A 132 4.45 -5.36 21.63
CA ARG A 132 4.93 -6.10 20.47
C ARG A 132 3.81 -6.86 19.77
N ILE A 133 3.78 -6.79 18.45
CA ILE A 133 2.91 -7.63 17.61
C ILE A 133 3.70 -8.88 17.25
N GLU A 134 3.28 -10.01 17.79
CA GLU A 134 3.93 -11.31 17.62
C GLU A 134 3.49 -12.02 16.34
N ARG A 135 2.26 -11.77 15.90
CA ARG A 135 1.67 -12.39 14.71
C ARG A 135 0.77 -11.42 13.99
N LEU A 136 0.66 -11.60 12.67
CA LEU A 136 -0.31 -10.91 11.83
C LEU A 136 -1.27 -11.93 11.25
N LEU A 137 -2.55 -11.57 11.20
CA LEU A 137 -3.62 -12.43 10.73
C LEU A 137 -4.39 -11.67 9.65
N VAL A 138 -4.74 -12.34 8.56
CA VAL A 138 -5.85 -11.87 7.72
C VAL A 138 -7.12 -12.52 8.24
N VAL A 139 -8.14 -11.71 8.51
CA VAL A 139 -9.43 -12.18 9.04
C VAL A 139 -10.53 -11.71 8.09
N ALA A 140 -11.40 -12.63 7.67
CA ALA A 140 -12.52 -12.33 6.79
C ALA A 140 -13.81 -13.01 7.28
N ARG A 141 -14.95 -12.42 6.96
CA ARG A 141 -16.25 -13.07 7.16
C ARG A 141 -16.49 -14.07 6.03
N ALA A 142 -16.77 -15.33 6.37
CA ALA A 142 -17.31 -16.28 5.40
C ALA A 142 -18.74 -15.89 4.98
N ALA A 143 -19.08 -16.18 3.72
CA ALA A 143 -20.39 -15.91 3.15
C ALA A 143 -20.99 -17.15 2.48
N ALA A 144 -22.18 -17.04 1.91
CA ALA A 144 -22.83 -18.16 1.21
C ALA A 144 -22.15 -18.53 -0.12
N VAL A 145 -21.27 -17.66 -0.63
CA VAL A 145 -20.50 -17.84 -1.86
C VAL A 145 -19.01 -17.90 -1.53
N PRO A 146 -18.17 -18.56 -2.35
CA PRO A 146 -16.73 -18.52 -2.16
C PRO A 146 -16.22 -17.09 -2.35
N LEU A 147 -15.29 -16.67 -1.49
CA LEU A 147 -14.70 -15.34 -1.53
C LEU A 147 -13.20 -15.43 -1.81
N ARG A 148 -12.66 -14.39 -2.44
CA ARG A 148 -11.23 -14.20 -2.60
C ARG A 148 -10.84 -12.77 -2.26
N VAL A 149 -9.81 -12.62 -1.45
CA VAL A 149 -9.23 -11.33 -1.08
C VAL A 149 -7.72 -11.37 -1.26
N TRP A 150 -7.16 -10.38 -1.94
CA TRP A 150 -5.70 -10.18 -1.94
C TRP A 150 -5.27 -9.18 -0.89
N VAL A 151 -4.10 -9.40 -0.29
CA VAL A 151 -3.50 -8.52 0.72
C VAL A 151 -2.04 -8.23 0.35
N ASP A 152 -1.64 -6.96 0.45
CA ASP A 152 -0.27 -6.47 0.18
C ASP A 152 0.05 -5.19 0.98
N ASP A 153 1.31 -4.71 0.96
CA ASP A 153 1.82 -3.52 1.69
C ASP A 153 1.42 -3.53 3.18
N ILE A 154 1.52 -4.70 3.81
CA ILE A 154 1.27 -4.89 5.25
C ILE A 154 2.51 -4.45 6.02
N GLY A 155 2.32 -3.62 7.04
CA GLY A 155 3.39 -3.28 7.97
C GLY A 155 2.97 -2.24 8.99
N VAL A 156 3.79 -2.12 10.04
CA VAL A 156 3.67 -1.07 11.05
C VAL A 156 4.76 -0.05 10.80
N ARG A 157 4.39 1.23 10.82
CA ARG A 157 5.30 2.34 10.58
C ARG A 157 4.76 3.62 11.19
N ALA A 158 5.64 4.59 11.44
CA ALA A 158 5.24 5.91 11.91
C ALA A 158 4.17 6.51 10.99
N ALA A 159 3.10 7.01 11.59
CA ALA A 159 2.04 7.71 10.87
C ALA A 159 2.63 8.92 10.14
N ARG A 160 2.11 9.20 8.94
CA ARG A 160 2.55 10.39 8.18
C ARG A 160 2.17 11.65 8.96
N ALA A 161 3.16 12.42 9.37
CA ALA A 161 2.94 13.76 9.90
C ALA A 161 2.33 14.65 8.80
N PHE A 162 1.26 15.36 9.13
CA PHE A 162 0.71 16.39 8.25
C PHE A 162 1.62 17.62 8.31
N PRO A 163 2.03 18.17 7.15
CA PRO A 163 2.74 19.44 7.11
C PRO A 163 1.91 20.56 7.75
N ALA A 164 2.59 21.52 8.39
CA ALA A 164 1.92 22.65 9.05
C ALA A 164 1.22 23.56 8.04
N GLU A 165 1.85 23.80 6.90
CA GLU A 165 1.29 24.66 5.86
C GLU A 165 0.13 23.98 5.13
N PRO A 166 -1.04 24.64 5.00
CA PRO A 166 -2.20 24.03 4.34
C PRO A 166 -1.94 23.58 2.89
N VAL A 167 -1.08 24.30 2.16
CA VAL A 167 -0.73 23.95 0.78
C VAL A 167 0.04 22.62 0.70
N ASP A 168 0.88 22.33 1.68
CA ASP A 168 1.68 21.11 1.74
C ASP A 168 0.86 19.89 2.18
N GLN A 169 -0.35 20.10 2.71
CA GLN A 169 -1.30 19.03 3.01
C GLN A 169 -2.04 18.53 1.76
N VAL A 170 -2.00 19.26 0.65
CA VAL A 170 -2.68 18.88 -0.60
C VAL A 170 -1.93 17.74 -1.30
N ASP A 171 -2.57 16.57 -1.42
CA ASP A 171 -2.09 15.47 -2.26
C ASP A 171 -2.81 15.50 -3.62
N THR A 172 -2.12 16.00 -4.65
CA THR A 172 -2.66 16.12 -6.01
C THR A 172 -2.97 14.76 -6.65
N ARG A 173 -2.52 13.64 -6.06
CA ARG A 173 -2.84 12.28 -6.52
C ARG A 173 -4.22 11.80 -6.05
N ARG A 174 -4.90 12.55 -5.19
CA ARG A 174 -6.24 12.17 -4.74
C ARG A 174 -7.20 12.12 -5.92
N GLY A 175 -7.81 10.96 -6.15
CA GLY A 175 -8.77 10.72 -7.24
C GLY A 175 -8.15 10.36 -8.60
N THR A 176 -6.81 10.29 -8.69
CA THR A 176 -6.11 9.91 -9.93
C THR A 176 -6.08 8.40 -10.18
N HIS A 177 -6.45 7.58 -9.19
CA HIS A 177 -6.55 6.13 -9.32
C HIS A 177 -7.90 5.74 -9.96
N SER A 178 -8.08 6.15 -11.21
CA SER A 178 -9.30 6.01 -12.00
C SER A 178 -8.98 5.39 -13.37
N SER A 179 -10.00 4.85 -14.03
CA SER A 179 -9.95 4.34 -15.41
C SER A 179 -11.25 4.66 -16.14
N ASP A 180 -11.31 4.30 -17.42
CA ASP A 180 -12.54 4.29 -18.23
C ASP A 180 -13.64 3.38 -17.65
N ARG A 181 -13.26 2.34 -16.89
CA ARG A 181 -14.19 1.38 -16.28
C ARG A 181 -14.67 1.81 -14.90
N PHE A 182 -13.88 2.59 -14.17
CA PHE A 182 -14.23 2.99 -12.81
C PHE A 182 -13.58 4.31 -12.38
N SER A 183 -14.39 5.29 -12.00
CA SER A 183 -13.90 6.57 -11.48
C SER A 183 -13.76 6.58 -9.96
N ARG A 184 -12.62 7.11 -9.48
CA ARG A 184 -12.42 7.53 -8.07
C ARG A 184 -12.35 9.06 -7.93
N GLY A 185 -12.87 9.79 -8.92
CA GLY A 185 -12.83 11.25 -9.02
C GLY A 185 -12.37 11.72 -10.40
N ASN A 186 -11.66 10.88 -11.14
CA ASN A 186 -11.12 11.18 -12.47
C ASN A 186 -10.26 12.45 -12.50
N ASN A 187 -9.45 12.63 -11.45
CA ASN A 187 -8.54 13.76 -11.33
C ASN A 187 -7.20 13.48 -12.02
N ALA A 188 -6.43 14.54 -12.30
CA ALA A 188 -5.01 14.45 -12.69
C ALA A 188 -4.13 15.15 -11.63
N PRO A 189 -2.90 14.67 -11.39
CA PRO A 189 -1.99 15.27 -10.42
C PRO A 189 -1.30 16.51 -11.01
N LEU A 190 -2.09 17.55 -11.23
CA LEU A 190 -1.65 18.79 -11.87
C LEU A 190 -0.77 19.61 -10.91
N VAL A 191 0.31 20.16 -11.47
CA VAL A 191 1.18 21.15 -10.84
C VAL A 191 1.07 22.44 -11.63
N GLY A 192 0.75 23.55 -10.97
CA GLY A 192 0.60 24.85 -11.60
C GLY A 192 0.11 25.92 -10.62
N LEU A 193 -0.13 27.11 -11.14
CA LEU A 193 -0.77 28.20 -10.40
C LEU A 193 -2.29 28.05 -10.45
N PRO A 194 -3.03 28.55 -9.44
CA PRO A 194 -4.48 28.71 -9.55
C PRO A 194 -4.83 29.49 -10.82
N HIS A 195 -5.69 28.91 -11.66
CA HIS A 195 -6.09 29.48 -12.97
C HIS A 195 -4.94 29.74 -13.97
N GLY A 196 -3.80 29.05 -13.81
CA GLY A 196 -2.70 29.16 -14.77
C GLY A 196 -3.08 28.66 -16.17
N GLY A 197 -2.49 29.26 -17.20
CA GLY A 197 -2.69 28.81 -18.59
C GLY A 197 -1.96 27.52 -18.96
N VAL A 198 -1.11 26.99 -18.07
CA VAL A 198 -0.30 25.77 -18.28
C VAL A 198 -0.23 24.96 -16.99
N PHE A 199 -0.39 23.63 -17.09
CA PHE A 199 -0.22 22.68 -16.00
C PHE A 199 0.78 21.59 -16.37
N GLY A 200 1.61 21.19 -15.41
CA GLY A 200 2.50 20.03 -15.53
C GLY A 200 1.90 18.81 -14.82
N LEU A 201 2.17 17.61 -15.33
CA LEU A 201 1.84 16.36 -14.65
C LEU A 201 2.78 15.23 -15.08
N PRO A 202 3.09 14.27 -14.21
CA PRO A 202 3.77 13.04 -14.60
C PRO A 202 2.85 12.17 -15.47
N MET A 203 3.42 11.53 -16.49
CA MET A 203 2.71 10.60 -17.38
C MET A 203 3.25 9.18 -17.18
N THR A 204 2.37 8.25 -16.81
CA THR A 204 2.76 6.85 -16.56
C THR A 204 2.64 5.97 -17.81
N ASP A 205 1.81 6.38 -18.77
CA ASP A 205 1.63 5.70 -20.06
C ASP A 205 1.32 6.75 -21.12
N ALA A 206 2.26 6.96 -22.05
CA ALA A 206 2.14 7.94 -23.12
C ALA A 206 1.42 7.42 -24.38
N ALA A 207 1.12 6.12 -24.43
CA ALA A 207 0.50 5.47 -25.58
C ALA A 207 -1.03 5.31 -25.44
N GLY A 208 -1.57 5.49 -24.23
CA GLY A 208 -2.99 5.26 -23.93
C GLY A 208 -3.88 6.50 -24.10
N ALA A 209 -5.09 6.29 -24.64
CA ALA A 209 -6.13 7.34 -24.74
C ALA A 209 -6.93 7.56 -23.44
N ALA A 210 -6.77 6.68 -22.44
CA ALA A 210 -7.58 6.65 -21.21
C ALA A 210 -7.14 7.65 -20.12
N GLY A 211 -6.30 8.63 -20.47
CA GLY A 211 -5.75 9.62 -19.56
C GLY A 211 -4.32 9.30 -19.10
N PRO A 212 -3.58 10.29 -18.56
CA PRO A 212 -2.14 10.21 -18.35
C PRO A 212 -1.68 9.28 -17.21
N MET A 213 -2.62 8.82 -16.38
CA MET A 213 -2.34 8.05 -15.16
C MET A 213 -2.98 6.66 -15.24
N ARG A 214 -2.15 5.61 -15.31
CA ARG A 214 -2.57 4.20 -15.30
C ARG A 214 -1.65 3.37 -14.41
N GLY A 215 -2.23 2.67 -13.43
CA GLY A 215 -1.54 1.62 -12.66
C GLY A 215 -0.29 2.10 -11.91
N MET A 216 -0.42 3.14 -11.10
CA MET A 216 0.70 3.69 -10.33
C MET A 216 1.19 2.66 -9.31
N ARG A 217 2.45 2.22 -9.42
CA ARG A 217 3.15 1.55 -8.31
C ARG A 217 3.40 2.60 -7.24
N THR A 218 2.98 2.34 -6.00
CA THR A 218 3.50 3.12 -4.88
C THR A 218 4.83 2.53 -4.49
N THR A 219 5.93 3.11 -4.97
CA THR A 219 7.22 2.89 -4.33
C THR A 219 7.16 3.61 -2.98
N ALA A 220 7.31 2.86 -1.89
CA ALA A 220 7.54 3.46 -0.58
C ALA A 220 8.80 4.32 -0.67
N THR A 221 8.69 5.61 -0.37
CA THR A 221 9.84 6.49 -0.24
C THR A 221 10.70 5.97 0.92
N PRO A 222 12.00 5.70 0.74
CA PRO A 222 12.84 5.35 1.87
C PRO A 222 12.85 6.51 2.88
N PRO A 223 12.89 6.24 4.20
CA PRO A 223 12.96 7.29 5.19
C PRO A 223 14.21 8.14 4.94
N VAL A 224 14.03 9.47 4.87
CA VAL A 224 15.14 10.42 4.89
C VAL A 224 15.70 10.41 6.31
N GLY A 225 16.67 9.52 6.55
CA GLY A 225 17.47 9.55 7.76
C GLY A 225 18.35 10.82 7.81
N PRO A 226 18.67 11.33 9.01
CA PRO A 226 19.47 12.55 9.17
C PRO A 226 20.86 12.35 8.56
N THR A 227 21.35 13.39 7.89
CA THR A 227 22.63 13.44 7.20
C THR A 227 23.80 12.96 8.07
N GLY A 228 24.21 11.71 7.87
CA GLY A 228 25.43 11.14 8.41
C GLY A 228 26.66 11.62 7.63
N ARG A 229 27.48 12.45 8.28
CA ARG A 229 28.88 12.81 7.98
C ARG A 229 29.50 12.11 6.76
N ARG A 230 29.79 12.91 5.72
CA ARG A 230 30.80 12.56 4.70
C ARG A 230 32.12 12.20 5.38
N SER A 231 32.49 10.92 5.39
CA SER A 231 33.87 10.53 5.63
C SER A 231 34.69 10.92 4.39
N ARG A 232 35.59 11.89 4.55
CA ARG A 232 36.62 12.18 3.55
C ARG A 232 37.52 10.94 3.44
N ARG A 233 37.30 10.11 2.40
CA ARG A 233 38.35 9.19 1.94
C ARG A 233 39.44 10.01 1.27
N SER A 234 40.58 10.09 1.93
CA SER A 234 41.85 10.56 1.41
C SER A 234 42.24 9.76 0.16
N ARG A 235 42.42 10.45 -0.97
CA ARG A 235 43.11 9.89 -2.16
C ARG A 235 44.60 9.70 -1.83
N PRO A 236 45.23 8.55 -2.13
CA PRO A 236 46.67 8.50 -2.21
C PRO A 236 47.13 9.17 -3.51
N ARG A 237 48.02 10.16 -3.39
CA ARG A 237 48.86 10.66 -4.48
C ARG A 237 49.84 9.55 -4.86
N THR A 238 49.76 9.03 -6.08
CA THR A 238 50.90 8.37 -6.71
C THR A 238 51.41 9.26 -7.84
N SER A 239 52.56 9.86 -7.57
CA SER A 239 53.42 10.47 -8.58
C SER A 239 54.06 9.37 -9.42
N ARG A 240 54.00 9.49 -10.75
CA ARG A 240 55.12 9.11 -11.61
C ARG A 240 55.04 9.88 -12.93
N ALA A 241 56.17 10.51 -13.25
CA ALA A 241 56.40 11.30 -14.44
C ALA A 241 57.07 10.46 -15.53
N ARG A 242 57.01 11.01 -16.76
CA ARG A 242 57.79 10.71 -17.99
C ARG A 242 57.29 9.49 -18.79
N GLY A 243 57.21 9.52 -20.12
CA GLY A 243 57.74 10.47 -21.08
C GLY A 243 57.06 10.38 -22.45
N TRP A 244 57.45 11.30 -23.33
CA TRP A 244 56.98 11.50 -24.70
C TRP A 244 57.29 10.34 -25.64
N ALA A 245 56.42 10.15 -26.65
CA ALA A 245 56.84 9.88 -28.03
C ALA A 245 55.71 10.26 -29.01
N THR A 246 56.03 11.20 -29.89
CA THR A 246 55.31 11.60 -31.11
C THR A 246 55.57 10.63 -32.26
N THR A 247 54.52 10.29 -33.02
CA THR A 247 54.45 9.96 -34.47
C THR A 247 53.02 9.46 -34.70
N GLY A 248 52.19 9.85 -35.65
CA GLY A 248 52.40 10.46 -36.96
C GLY A 248 51.58 9.66 -37.99
N SER A 249 50.70 10.35 -38.72
CA SER A 249 50.16 10.02 -40.06
C SER A 249 48.89 9.17 -40.25
N SER A 250 47.87 9.84 -40.83
CA SER A 250 47.00 9.46 -41.98
C SER A 250 46.17 8.18 -41.92
N ARG A 251 44.88 8.12 -42.27
CA ARG A 251 43.97 8.97 -43.08
C ARG A 251 42.59 9.01 -42.44
#